data_AF-A0AAE4AK00-F1
#
_entry.id   AF-A0AAE4AK00-F1
#
_cell.length_a   1.000
_cell.length_b   1.000
_cell.length_c   1.000
_cell.angle_alpha   90.00
_cell.angle_beta   90.00
_cell.angle_gamma   90.00
#
_symmetry.space_group_name_H-M   'P 1'
#
loop_
_entity.id
_entity.type
_entity.pdbx_description
1 polymer ?
#
loop_
_entity_poly.entity_id
_entity_poly.type
_entity_poly.pdbx_seq_one_letter_code
_entity_poly.pdbx_strand_id
1 'polypeptide(L)'
;MTNGFDEMILNMTDTTPEPEDYTGEDGLLYCGKCHKPKEGYFPKETAAWLGRDRHPAECDCQRAEREEREAAEKQRSHLETVERLKRRGFTDPAMQGWTFENDNGKCPQMEHAHFYVENWETMKERNIGYLLWGGVGTGKSYFAGCIANALMEREIPVCMTNFALILGDLAARYECKSNNHRKTVNSHVSL
;
A
#
# COMPACT_ATOMS: atom_id res chain seq x y z
N MET A 1 -16.51 -40.95 -10.75
CA MET A 1 -15.79 -40.46 -9.55
C MET A 1 -15.62 -38.97 -9.76
N THR A 2 -16.57 -38.16 -9.30
CA THR A 2 -16.39 -36.70 -9.26
C THR A 2 -15.34 -36.42 -8.19
N ASN A 3 -14.25 -35.79 -8.58
CA ASN A 3 -13.15 -35.54 -7.66
C ASN A 3 -13.62 -34.48 -6.65
N GLY A 4 -13.26 -34.59 -5.38
CA GLY A 4 -13.72 -33.64 -4.34
C GLY A 4 -13.40 -32.16 -4.62
N PHE A 5 -12.54 -31.88 -5.60
CA PHE A 5 -12.32 -30.55 -6.16
C PHE A 5 -13.52 -30.01 -6.95
N ASP A 6 -14.23 -30.85 -7.73
CA ASP A 6 -15.45 -30.45 -8.43
C ASP A 6 -16.53 -30.06 -7.44
N GLU A 7 -16.69 -30.82 -6.35
CA GLU A 7 -17.68 -30.55 -5.31
C GLU A 7 -17.38 -29.27 -4.50
N MET A 8 -16.10 -28.97 -4.24
CA MET A 8 -15.69 -27.69 -3.63
C MET A 8 -15.95 -26.48 -4.52
N ILE A 9 -15.69 -26.58 -5.83
CA ILE A 9 -15.98 -25.51 -6.79
C ILE A 9 -17.50 -25.32 -6.93
N LEU A 10 -18.26 -26.42 -6.96
CA LEU A 10 -19.73 -26.40 -7.06
C LEU A 10 -20.37 -25.69 -5.84
N ASN A 11 -19.85 -25.89 -4.64
CA ASN A 11 -20.37 -25.23 -3.44
C ASN A 11 -20.00 -23.73 -3.33
N MET A 12 -18.89 -23.29 -3.92
CA MET A 12 -18.50 -21.87 -3.96
C MET A 12 -19.25 -21.06 -5.04
N THR A 13 -19.96 -21.74 -5.94
CA THR A 13 -20.64 -21.13 -7.10
C THR A 13 -22.17 -21.15 -6.98
N ASP A 14 -22.72 -21.44 -5.81
CA ASP A 14 -24.15 -21.28 -5.54
C ASP A 14 -24.43 -19.95 -4.87
N THR A 15 -25.22 -19.12 -5.56
CA THR A 15 -25.74 -17.88 -5.02
C THR A 15 -26.80 -18.21 -3.98
N THR A 16 -26.56 -17.87 -2.71
CA THR A 16 -27.57 -18.04 -1.66
C THR A 16 -28.65 -16.97 -1.82
N PRO A 17 -29.93 -17.35 -2.01
CA PRO A 17 -31.02 -16.39 -2.15
C PRO A 17 -31.27 -15.69 -0.81
N GLU A 18 -31.26 -14.36 -0.83
CA GLU A 18 -31.65 -13.54 0.31
C GLU A 18 -33.17 -13.36 0.33
N PRO A 19 -33.81 -13.11 1.50
CA PRO A 19 -35.27 -13.02 1.60
C PRO A 19 -35.92 -11.90 0.77
N GLU A 20 -35.15 -10.93 0.30
CA GLU A 20 -35.60 -9.84 -0.57
C GLU A 20 -35.42 -10.17 -2.08
N ASP A 21 -34.69 -11.22 -2.42
CA ASP A 21 -34.41 -11.59 -3.81
C ASP A 21 -35.61 -12.26 -4.49
N TYR A 22 -35.71 -12.09 -5.80
CA TYR A 22 -36.77 -12.69 -6.62
C TYR A 22 -36.20 -13.31 -7.89
N THR A 23 -36.87 -14.33 -8.42
CA THR A 23 -36.50 -14.93 -9.71
C THR A 23 -37.23 -14.20 -10.83
N GLY A 24 -36.50 -13.76 -11.85
CA GLY A 24 -37.04 -13.10 -13.04
C GLY A 24 -37.71 -14.08 -14.01
N GLU A 25 -38.44 -13.55 -15.00
CA GLU A 25 -39.07 -14.35 -16.07
C GLU A 25 -38.05 -15.12 -16.95
N ASP A 26 -36.80 -14.67 -16.92
CA ASP A 26 -35.62 -15.27 -17.56
C ASP A 26 -35.03 -16.45 -16.76
N GLY A 27 -35.58 -16.78 -15.59
CA GLY A 27 -35.12 -17.85 -14.71
C GLY A 27 -33.83 -17.54 -13.94
N LEU A 28 -33.37 -16.28 -13.93
CA LEU A 28 -32.22 -15.81 -13.17
C LEU A 28 -32.65 -15.20 -11.83
N LEU A 29 -31.80 -15.32 -10.80
CA LEU A 29 -32.01 -14.63 -9.53
C LEU A 29 -31.68 -13.14 -9.65
N TYR A 30 -32.56 -12.27 -9.14
CA TYR A 30 -32.39 -10.81 -9.08
C TYR A 30 -32.34 -10.33 -7.64
N CYS A 31 -31.53 -9.29 -7.42
CA CYS A 31 -31.44 -8.63 -6.13
C CYS A 31 -32.71 -7.80 -5.84
N GLY A 32 -33.31 -7.99 -4.66
CA GLY A 32 -34.46 -7.20 -4.21
C GLY A 32 -34.22 -5.70 -4.04
N LYS A 33 -32.97 -5.29 -3.81
CA LYS A 33 -32.61 -3.89 -3.51
C LYS A 33 -32.26 -3.09 -4.75
N CYS A 34 -31.41 -3.64 -5.63
CA CYS A 34 -30.92 -2.95 -6.82
C CYS A 34 -31.50 -3.48 -8.15
N HIS A 35 -32.36 -4.51 -8.10
CA HIS A 35 -33.02 -5.12 -9.27
C HIS A 35 -32.05 -5.56 -10.38
N LYS A 36 -30.78 -5.80 -10.04
CA LYS A 36 -29.79 -6.37 -10.94
C LYS A 36 -29.69 -7.89 -10.77
N PRO A 37 -29.34 -8.61 -11.85
CA PRO A 37 -29.18 -10.06 -11.79
C PRO A 37 -28.00 -10.42 -10.87
N LYS A 38 -28.27 -11.35 -9.95
CA LYS A 38 -27.27 -12.03 -9.10
C LYS A 38 -26.73 -13.31 -9.75
N GLU A 39 -27.26 -13.67 -10.92
CA GLU A 39 -26.81 -14.81 -11.72
C GLU A 39 -26.67 -14.41 -13.19
N GLY A 40 -25.71 -15.00 -13.89
CA GLY A 40 -25.53 -14.85 -15.33
C GLY A 40 -25.49 -16.21 -16.02
N TYR A 41 -25.85 -16.25 -17.31
CA TYR A 41 -25.68 -17.45 -18.12
C TYR A 41 -24.25 -17.60 -18.63
N PHE A 42 -23.70 -18.80 -18.57
CA PHE A 42 -22.45 -19.13 -19.24
C PHE A 42 -22.63 -19.11 -20.78
N PRO A 43 -21.57 -18.80 -21.54
CA PRO A 43 -21.55 -19.06 -22.98
C PRO A 43 -21.84 -20.55 -23.26
N LYS A 44 -22.60 -20.84 -24.33
CA LYS A 44 -23.07 -22.20 -24.66
C LYS A 44 -21.95 -23.26 -24.72
N GLU A 45 -20.79 -22.86 -25.20
CA GLU A 45 -19.60 -23.71 -25.32
C GLU A 45 -19.03 -24.10 -23.95
N THR A 46 -19.12 -23.19 -22.98
CA THR A 46 -18.61 -23.35 -21.61
C THR A 46 -19.62 -24.09 -20.72
N ALA A 47 -20.91 -23.84 -20.91
CA ALA A 47 -22.00 -24.53 -20.21
C ALA A 47 -22.02 -26.04 -20.50
N ALA A 48 -21.81 -26.43 -21.76
CA ALA A 48 -21.75 -27.83 -22.18
C ALA A 48 -20.58 -28.61 -21.55
N TRP A 49 -19.50 -27.90 -21.20
CA TRP A 49 -18.33 -28.48 -20.54
C TRP A 49 -18.46 -28.53 -19.02
N LEU A 50 -19.05 -27.52 -18.38
CA LEU A 50 -19.24 -27.43 -16.92
C LEU A 50 -20.48 -28.17 -16.40
N GLY A 51 -21.44 -28.52 -17.26
CA GLY A 51 -22.69 -29.15 -16.84
C GLY A 51 -23.62 -28.23 -16.03
N ARG A 52 -23.35 -26.92 -16.02
CA ARG A 52 -24.17 -25.87 -15.39
C ARG A 52 -24.29 -24.69 -16.36
N ASP A 53 -25.51 -24.18 -16.51
CA ASP A 53 -25.78 -23.07 -17.43
C ASP A 53 -25.63 -21.70 -16.77
N ARG A 54 -25.58 -21.64 -15.43
CA ARG A 54 -25.59 -20.39 -14.65
C ARG A 54 -24.37 -20.25 -13.76
N HIS A 55 -23.92 -19.01 -13.58
CA HIS A 55 -22.87 -18.63 -12.63
C HIS A 55 -23.31 -17.47 -11.74
N PRO A 56 -22.77 -17.35 -10.51
CA PRO A 56 -22.98 -16.17 -9.68
C PRO A 56 -22.47 -14.92 -10.37
N ALA A 57 -23.22 -13.84 -10.24
CA ALA A 57 -22.85 -12.51 -10.66
C ALA A 57 -23.06 -11.55 -9.47
N GLU A 58 -22.10 -10.66 -9.24
CA GLU A 58 -22.24 -9.68 -8.17
C GLU A 58 -23.20 -8.59 -8.59
N CYS A 59 -24.25 -8.39 -7.79
CA CYS A 59 -25.11 -7.22 -7.94
C CYS A 59 -24.38 -5.95 -7.45
N ASP A 60 -24.93 -4.78 -7.76
CA ASP A 60 -24.31 -3.51 -7.35
C ASP A 60 -24.15 -3.37 -5.83
N CYS A 61 -25.06 -3.95 -5.03
CA CYS A 61 -24.97 -3.89 -3.58
C CYS A 61 -23.75 -4.69 -3.07
N GLN A 62 -23.56 -5.91 -3.59
CA GLN A 62 -22.42 -6.75 -3.23
C GLN A 62 -21.11 -6.16 -3.72
N ARG A 63 -21.11 -5.55 -4.91
CA ARG A 63 -19.96 -4.82 -5.44
C ARG A 63 -19.59 -3.64 -4.55
N ALA A 64 -20.57 -2.83 -4.15
CA ALA A 64 -20.32 -1.68 -3.28
C ALA A 64 -19.77 -2.10 -1.91
N GLU A 65 -20.32 -3.17 -1.30
CA GLU A 65 -19.83 -3.70 -0.03
C GLU A 65 -18.39 -4.27 -0.16
N ARG A 66 -18.12 -4.99 -1.24
CA ARG A 66 -16.76 -5.47 -1.56
C ARG A 66 -15.79 -4.30 -1.72
N GLU A 67 -16.16 -3.28 -2.52
CA GLU A 67 -15.33 -2.11 -2.75
C GLU A 67 -15.08 -1.32 -1.47
N GLU A 68 -16.08 -1.16 -0.60
CA GLU A 68 -15.95 -0.53 0.72
C GLU A 68 -14.99 -1.33 1.62
N ARG A 69 -15.16 -2.64 1.67
CA ARG A 69 -14.26 -3.52 2.44
C ARG A 69 -12.84 -3.48 1.90
N GLU A 70 -12.65 -3.56 0.59
CA GLU A 70 -11.34 -3.47 -0.05
C GLU A 70 -10.70 -2.11 0.17
N ALA A 71 -11.47 -1.01 0.13
CA ALA A 71 -10.99 0.32 0.44
C ALA A 71 -10.56 0.44 1.92
N ALA A 72 -11.34 -0.10 2.85
CA ALA A 72 -11.01 -0.13 4.27
C ALA A 72 -9.76 -0.99 4.55
N GLU A 73 -9.63 -2.14 3.90
CA GLU A 73 -8.46 -3.02 4.01
C GLU A 73 -7.21 -2.35 3.40
N LYS A 74 -7.33 -1.70 2.24
CA LYS A 74 -6.24 -0.90 1.64
C LYS A 74 -5.81 0.23 2.57
N GLN A 75 -6.76 0.97 3.14
CA GLN A 75 -6.45 2.05 4.09
C GLN A 75 -5.77 1.53 5.36
N ARG A 76 -6.22 0.39 5.90
CA ARG A 76 -5.55 -0.25 7.05
C ARG A 76 -4.13 -0.68 6.70
N SER A 77 -3.95 -1.37 5.58
CA SER A 77 -2.65 -1.83 5.08
C SER A 77 -1.68 -0.66 4.84
N HIS A 78 -2.20 0.45 4.32
CA HIS A 78 -1.47 1.69 4.13
C HIS A 78 -0.95 2.24 5.46
N LEU A 79 -1.83 2.43 6.44
CA LEU A 79 -1.47 2.96 7.76
C LEU A 79 -0.43 2.08 8.47
N GLU A 80 -0.60 0.76 8.44
CA GLU A 80 0.37 -0.19 9.00
C GLU A 80 1.74 -0.08 8.31
N THR A 81 1.74 0.09 6.98
CA THR A 81 2.97 0.26 6.21
C THR A 81 3.68 1.56 6.57
N VAL A 82 2.95 2.67 6.62
CA VAL A 82 3.48 3.98 7.01
C VAL A 82 4.06 3.93 8.43
N GLU A 83 3.35 3.36 9.40
CA GLU A 83 3.83 3.21 10.77
C GLU A 83 5.13 2.40 10.83
N ARG A 84 5.17 1.27 10.11
CA ARG A 84 6.36 0.43 10.02
C ARG A 84 7.55 1.17 9.40
N LEU A 85 7.31 1.98 8.36
CA LEU A 85 8.35 2.80 7.74
C LEU A 85 8.86 3.88 8.70
N LYS A 86 7.95 4.62 9.36
CA LYS A 86 8.31 5.65 10.36
C LYS A 86 9.11 5.05 11.52
N ARG A 87 8.74 3.86 12.01
CA ARG A 87 9.46 3.15 13.08
C ARG A 87 10.87 2.72 12.68
N ARG A 88 11.09 2.36 11.41
CA ARG A 88 12.40 1.93 10.91
C ARG A 88 13.28 3.09 10.46
N GLY A 89 12.67 4.11 9.88
CA GLY A 89 13.37 5.21 9.23
C GLY A 89 13.79 6.32 10.19
N PHE A 90 13.11 6.47 11.32
CA PHE A 90 13.46 7.47 12.34
C PHE A 90 14.17 6.85 13.54
N THR A 91 15.25 7.50 13.96
CA THR A 91 16.00 7.11 15.17
C THR A 91 15.31 7.62 16.44
N ASP A 92 14.72 8.81 16.39
CA ASP A 92 14.02 9.44 17.51
C ASP A 92 12.50 9.49 17.22
N PRO A 93 11.63 9.00 18.14
CA PRO A 93 10.18 9.11 18.01
C PRO A 93 9.67 10.54 17.75
N ALA A 94 10.36 11.57 18.25
CA ALA A 94 9.96 12.96 18.04
C ALA A 94 9.95 13.36 16.54
N MET A 95 10.76 12.68 15.71
CA MET A 95 10.84 12.94 14.26
C MET A 95 9.57 12.56 13.51
N GLN A 96 8.74 11.67 14.08
CA GLN A 96 7.45 11.30 13.48
C GLN A 96 6.48 12.49 13.42
N GLY A 97 6.65 13.47 14.32
CA GLY A 97 5.86 14.71 14.36
C GLY A 97 6.39 15.82 13.47
N TRP A 98 7.51 15.63 12.77
CA TRP A 98 8.10 16.64 11.89
C TRP A 98 7.40 16.61 10.52
N THR A 99 6.18 17.13 10.47
CA THR A 99 5.35 17.19 9.27
C THR A 99 5.27 18.62 8.73
N PHE A 100 4.87 18.76 7.47
CA PHE A 100 4.61 20.07 6.88
C PHE A 100 3.50 20.84 7.62
N GLU A 101 2.49 20.13 8.12
CA GLU A 101 1.38 20.72 8.90
C GLU A 101 1.83 21.30 10.24
N ASN A 102 2.85 20.70 10.86
CA ASN A 102 3.41 21.14 12.13
C ASN A 102 4.53 22.20 11.95
N ASP A 103 4.83 22.61 10.71
CA ASP A 103 5.83 23.65 10.47
C ASP A 103 5.36 25.00 11.03
N ASN A 104 6.29 25.74 11.63
CA ASN A 104 6.00 27.02 12.25
C ASN A 104 6.07 28.20 11.26
N GLY A 105 6.26 27.93 9.96
CA GLY A 105 6.34 28.93 8.90
C GLY A 105 7.57 29.83 8.95
N LYS A 106 8.54 29.57 9.84
CA LYS A 106 9.74 30.41 10.00
C LYS A 106 10.81 30.13 8.95
N CYS A 107 10.67 29.04 8.18
CA CYS A 107 11.61 28.64 7.14
C CYS A 107 11.02 28.93 5.76
N PRO A 108 11.37 30.06 5.11
CA PRO A 108 10.93 30.36 3.74
C PRO A 108 11.27 29.27 2.74
N GLN A 109 12.35 28.51 3.01
CA GLN A 109 12.84 27.46 2.14
C GLN A 109 11.94 26.21 2.13
N MET A 110 10.95 26.10 3.03
CA MET A 110 10.07 24.92 3.12
C MET A 110 9.30 24.64 1.83
N GLU A 111 9.04 25.66 1.00
CA GLU A 111 8.48 25.50 -0.34
C GLU A 111 9.30 24.54 -1.22
N HIS A 112 10.63 24.54 -1.08
CA HIS A 112 11.49 23.59 -1.81
C HIS A 112 11.29 22.14 -1.33
N ALA A 113 11.02 21.92 -0.05
CA ALA A 113 10.71 20.58 0.44
C ALA A 113 9.38 20.07 -0.13
N HIS A 114 8.36 20.92 -0.22
CA HIS A 114 7.11 20.59 -0.91
C HIS A 114 7.36 20.21 -2.37
N PHE A 115 8.09 21.06 -3.10
CA PHE A 115 8.44 20.81 -4.50
C PHE A 115 9.16 19.47 -4.70
N TYR A 116 10.08 19.13 -3.80
CA TYR A 116 10.81 17.87 -3.86
C TYR A 116 9.90 16.65 -3.70
N VAL A 117 8.98 16.71 -2.74
CA VAL A 117 8.02 15.62 -2.49
C VAL A 117 7.04 15.50 -3.65
N GLU A 118 6.51 16.60 -4.16
CA GLU A 118 5.61 16.62 -5.32
C GLU A 118 6.26 16.04 -6.57
N ASN A 119 7.53 16.36 -6.82
CA ASN A 119 8.27 15.93 -8.01
C ASN A 119 9.20 14.73 -7.74
N TRP A 120 8.91 13.93 -6.70
CA TRP A 120 9.78 12.84 -6.24
C TRP A 120 10.20 11.88 -7.35
N GLU A 121 9.29 11.46 -8.23
CA GLU A 121 9.60 10.50 -9.30
C GLU A 121 10.65 11.06 -10.27
N THR A 122 10.49 12.32 -10.70
CA THR A 122 11.48 12.99 -11.55
C THR A 122 12.81 13.19 -10.84
N MET A 123 12.79 13.55 -9.55
CA MET A 123 14.01 13.72 -8.75
C MET A 123 14.79 12.41 -8.63
N LYS A 124 14.07 11.30 -8.38
CA LYS A 124 14.63 9.96 -8.29
C LYS A 124 15.22 9.49 -9.62
N GLU A 125 14.50 9.64 -10.72
CA GLU A 125 14.99 9.26 -12.06
C GLU A 125 16.25 10.02 -12.46
N ARG A 126 16.31 11.32 -12.12
CA ARG A 126 17.44 12.19 -12.44
C ARG A 126 18.56 12.15 -11.39
N ASN A 127 18.41 11.37 -10.32
CA ASN A 127 19.32 11.29 -9.17
C ASN A 127 19.62 12.67 -8.54
N ILE A 128 18.59 13.49 -8.36
CA ILE A 128 18.69 14.83 -7.76
C ILE A 128 18.36 14.74 -6.26
N GLY A 129 19.28 15.26 -5.43
CA GLY A 129 19.10 15.40 -3.99
C GLY A 129 19.39 16.83 -3.53
N TYR A 130 18.99 17.16 -2.30
CA TYR A 130 19.24 18.46 -1.70
C TYR A 130 20.36 18.41 -0.68
N LEU A 131 21.30 19.33 -0.80
CA LEU A 131 22.32 19.58 0.21
C LEU A 131 21.88 20.75 1.09
N LEU A 132 21.67 20.49 2.38
CA LEU A 132 21.29 21.51 3.35
C LEU A 132 22.51 21.94 4.16
N TRP A 133 22.92 23.20 4.05
CA TRP A 133 24.04 23.77 4.82
C TRP A 133 23.62 25.02 5.62
N GLY A 134 24.30 25.28 6.73
CA GLY A 134 24.03 26.44 7.60
C GLY A 134 24.30 26.17 9.08
N GLY A 135 24.17 27.21 9.92
CA GLY A 135 24.45 27.15 11.36
C GLY A 135 23.59 26.15 12.14
N VAL A 136 24.03 25.76 13.34
CA VAL A 136 23.27 24.83 14.21
C VAL A 136 21.95 25.48 14.64
N GLY A 137 20.87 24.70 14.73
CA GLY A 137 19.55 25.19 15.16
C GLY A 137 18.69 25.83 14.07
N THR A 138 19.15 25.89 12.82
CA THR A 138 18.38 26.49 11.70
C THR A 138 17.30 25.57 11.09
N GLY A 139 16.91 24.48 11.76
CA GLY A 139 15.83 23.61 11.29
C GLY A 139 16.16 22.69 10.10
N LYS A 140 17.44 22.52 9.71
CA LYS A 140 17.82 21.63 8.60
C LYS A 140 17.34 20.18 8.77
N SER A 141 17.50 19.63 9.97
CA SER A 141 17.03 18.28 10.29
C SER A 141 15.50 18.19 10.25
N TYR A 142 14.81 19.27 10.66
CA TYR A 142 13.35 19.36 10.56
C TYR A 142 12.90 19.36 9.10
N PHE A 143 13.54 20.15 8.23
CA PHE A 143 13.30 20.17 6.79
C PHE A 143 13.45 18.78 6.15
N ALA A 144 14.56 18.08 6.44
CA ALA A 144 14.77 16.71 5.95
C ALA A 144 13.73 15.73 6.52
N GLY A 145 13.33 15.91 7.78
CA GLY A 145 12.26 15.13 8.41
C GLY A 145 10.90 15.32 7.77
N CYS A 146 10.53 16.55 7.39
CA CYS A 146 9.29 16.82 6.67
C CYS A 146 9.23 16.09 5.32
N ILE A 147 10.32 16.14 4.55
CA ILE A 147 10.46 15.38 3.30
C ILE A 147 10.32 13.88 3.59
N ALA A 148 11.05 13.37 4.58
CA ALA A 148 11.03 11.96 4.93
C ALA A 148 9.63 11.48 5.34
N ASN A 149 8.92 12.23 6.19
CA ASN A 149 7.56 11.91 6.62
C ASN A 149 6.60 11.85 5.42
N ALA A 150 6.65 12.84 4.54
CA ALA A 150 5.75 12.90 3.40
C ALA A 150 6.05 11.83 2.34
N LEU A 151 7.32 11.44 2.17
CA LEU A 151 7.67 10.29 1.32
C LEU A 151 7.21 8.97 1.95
N MET A 152 7.37 8.79 3.27
CA MET A 152 6.87 7.60 3.96
C MET A 152 5.35 7.48 3.90
N GLU A 153 4.61 8.60 3.95
CA GLU A 153 3.16 8.66 3.72
C GLU A 153 2.74 8.27 2.30
N ARG A 154 3.68 8.21 1.36
CA ARG A 154 3.50 7.61 0.02
C ARG A 154 4.04 6.18 -0.07
N GLU A 155 4.26 5.53 1.08
CA GLU A 155 4.86 4.20 1.22
C GLU A 155 6.29 4.06 0.68
N ILE A 156 7.01 5.18 0.54
CA ILE A 156 8.39 5.17 0.08
C ILE A 156 9.32 5.00 1.29
N PRO A 157 10.21 3.98 1.30
CA PRO A 157 11.11 3.77 2.42
C PRO A 157 12.22 4.83 2.44
N VAL A 158 12.28 5.60 3.53
CA VAL A 158 13.33 6.59 3.80
C VAL A 158 14.06 6.22 5.09
N CYS A 159 15.34 6.53 5.18
CA CYS A 159 16.14 6.33 6.39
C CYS A 159 16.82 7.65 6.79
N MET A 160 16.45 8.18 7.95
CA MET A 160 17.16 9.29 8.58
C MET A 160 18.24 8.72 9.49
N THR A 161 19.50 9.03 9.17
CA THR A 161 20.65 8.51 9.91
C THR A 161 21.69 9.59 10.17
N ASN A 162 22.64 9.28 11.03
CA ASN A 162 23.79 10.09 11.36
C ASN A 162 25.04 9.42 10.77
N PHE A 163 25.97 10.22 10.25
CA PHE A 163 27.28 9.75 9.80
C PHE A 163 27.99 8.84 10.81
N ALA A 164 27.89 9.11 12.11
CA ALA A 164 28.45 8.25 13.16
C ALA A 164 27.84 6.84 13.17
N LEU A 165 26.53 6.72 12.96
CA LEU A 165 25.84 5.42 12.87
C LEU A 165 26.23 4.69 11.58
N ILE A 166 26.30 5.41 10.45
CA ILE A 166 26.76 4.84 9.18
C ILE A 166 28.17 4.26 9.32
N LEU A 167 29.09 5.01 9.94
CA LEU A 167 30.46 4.55 10.15
C LEU A 167 30.54 3.35 11.10
N GLY A 168 29.75 3.35 12.19
CA GLY A 168 29.66 2.22 13.11
C GLY A 168 29.17 0.95 12.43
N ASP A 169 28.09 1.05 11.65
CA ASP A 169 27.55 -0.06 10.85
C ASP A 169 28.56 -0.56 9.82
N LEU A 170 29.26 0.36 9.16
CA LEU A 170 30.26 0.02 8.16
C LEU A 170 31.44 -0.71 8.81
N ALA A 171 31.96 -0.22 9.93
CA ALA A 171 33.03 -0.86 10.70
C ALA A 171 32.63 -2.26 11.17
N ALA A 172 31.43 -2.42 11.74
CA ALA A 172 30.88 -3.72 12.15
C ALA A 172 30.75 -4.71 10.97
N ARG A 173 30.37 -4.22 9.78
CA ARG A 173 30.32 -5.04 8.55
C ARG A 173 31.71 -5.47 8.08
N TYR A 174 32.74 -4.65 8.29
CA TYR A 174 34.13 -5.02 7.99
C TYR A 174 34.68 -6.05 8.98
N GLU A 175 34.39 -5.91 10.28
CA GLU A 175 34.75 -6.89 11.30
C GLU A 175 34.03 -8.23 11.07
N CYS A 176 32.78 -8.23 10.60
CA CYS A 176 32.06 -9.46 10.29
C CYS A 176 32.55 -10.14 8.99
N LYS A 177 33.07 -9.35 8.02
CA LYS A 177 33.68 -9.86 6.78
C LYS A 177 35.01 -10.58 7.01
N SER A 178 35.72 -10.32 8.10
CA SER A 178 36.92 -11.10 8.44
C SER A 178 36.59 -12.51 8.97
N ASN A 179 35.32 -12.78 9.32
CA ASN A 179 34.91 -14.03 9.98
C ASN A 179 33.91 -14.94 9.23
N ASN A 180 33.11 -14.49 8.24
CA ASN A 180 32.50 -15.42 7.28
C ASN A 180 31.77 -14.77 6.10
N HIS A 181 31.57 -15.58 5.04
CA HIS A 181 31.00 -15.25 3.73
C HIS A 181 29.52 -14.81 3.73
N ARG A 182 29.21 -13.85 2.82
CA ARG A 182 27.91 -13.51 2.17
C ARG A 182 26.66 -13.28 3.05
N LYS A 183 26.05 -12.08 2.95
CA LYS A 183 24.75 -11.83 2.24
C LYS A 183 24.18 -10.40 2.40
N THR A 184 23.53 -9.99 1.31
CA THR A 184 22.42 -9.01 1.11
C THR A 184 22.65 -7.52 1.40
N VAL A 185 22.65 -6.74 0.31
CA VAL A 185 22.64 -5.27 0.30
C VAL A 185 21.19 -4.80 0.46
N ASN A 186 20.86 -4.16 1.59
CA ASN A 186 19.66 -3.32 1.67
C ASN A 186 19.95 -2.03 0.88
N SER A 187 19.23 -1.83 -0.22
CA SER A 187 19.18 -0.54 -0.92
C SER A 187 18.35 0.43 -0.08
N HIS A 188 19.00 1.23 0.75
CA HIS A 188 18.39 2.39 1.39
C HIS A 188 18.84 3.64 0.63
N VAL A 189 17.86 4.38 0.11
CA VAL A 189 18.09 5.70 -0.49
C VAL A 189 18.43 6.64 0.67
N SER A 190 19.66 7.12 0.67
CA SER A 190 20.09 8.23 1.52
C SER A 190 19.79 9.52 0.76
N LEU A 191 18.98 10.38 1.35
CA LEU A 191 18.80 11.77 0.89
C LEU A 191 20.06 12.58 1.21
#